data_AF-A0AAV8EBX2-F1
#
_entry.id   AF-A0AAV8EBX2-F1
#
_cell.length_a   1.000
_cell.length_b   1.000
_cell.length_c   1.000
_cell.angle_alpha   90.00
_cell.angle_beta   90.00
_cell.angle_gamma   90.00
#
_symmetry.space_group_name_H-M   'P 1'
#
loop_
_entity.id
_entity.type
_entity.pdbx_description
1 polymer ?
#
loop_
_entity_poly.entity_id
_entity_poly.type
_entity_poly.pdbx_seq_one_letter_code
_entity_poly.pdbx_strand_id
1 'polypeptide(L)'
;MKPAWLPFPQSATSAEFKLRLHLSRAAIFLCLFSAGYMIGYLSSVPQFNLQNQFHPNCTAITVANSDTNPLPIKEHELQTGPPPHDLLQFKKRCGKPIPKSEILNTLIANMFEGIEPYEGFPSAEVESLIHKPADHPRGWGSTGAVFRDLIESVRPGVIIELGSFLGASALHMAGVTHNLSLSSTLILSVDDFRGWPNFRLRFRRDVPQNRHADALLLQQFMANVKAAGESQRIIPVPFSTGSALIALCEWGIYGDLIEVDAGHDFHSAWADINRAYAILRPGGVLFGHDYFTVADNRGVRRAVTLFAKVKGLTVRPHGQHWVLSPKPRE
;
A
#
# COMPACT_ATOMS: atom_id res chain seq x y z
N MET A 1 -88.19 7.04 45.87
CA MET A 1 -87.50 6.77 44.60
C MET A 1 -86.60 7.94 44.27
N LYS A 2 -85.28 7.75 44.24
CA LYS A 2 -84.26 8.73 43.79
C LYS A 2 -83.35 8.00 42.80
N PRO A 3 -83.00 8.59 41.64
CA PRO A 3 -82.23 7.90 40.61
C PRO A 3 -80.74 7.91 40.93
N ALA A 4 -80.08 6.76 40.75
CA ALA A 4 -78.63 6.63 40.79
C ALA A 4 -78.05 6.93 39.40
N TRP A 5 -77.12 7.89 39.35
CA TRP A 5 -76.40 8.30 38.15
C TRP A 5 -75.23 7.35 37.88
N LEU A 6 -75.10 6.90 36.62
CA LEU A 6 -73.91 6.22 36.09
C LEU A 6 -72.80 7.25 35.83
N PRO A 7 -71.52 6.98 36.18
CA PRO A 7 -70.41 7.83 35.76
C PRO A 7 -69.92 7.46 34.35
N PHE A 8 -69.60 8.51 33.58
CA PHE A 8 -69.04 8.50 32.23
C PHE A 8 -67.61 7.90 32.17
N PRO A 9 -67.19 7.36 31.00
CA PRO A 9 -65.86 6.78 30.82
C PRO A 9 -64.76 7.85 30.72
N GLN A 10 -63.64 7.62 31.40
CA GLN A 10 -62.46 8.49 31.39
C GLN A 10 -61.71 8.38 30.05
N SER A 11 -61.37 9.54 29.48
CA SER A 11 -60.59 9.71 28.25
C SER A 11 -59.11 9.37 28.46
N ALA A 12 -58.53 8.55 27.58
CA ALA A 12 -57.11 8.22 27.54
C ALA A 12 -56.23 9.48 27.40
N THR A 13 -55.11 9.51 28.12
CA THR A 13 -54.23 10.70 28.23
C THR A 13 -53.34 10.87 27.00
N SER A 14 -52.97 12.12 26.69
CA SER A 14 -52.19 12.48 25.48
C SER A 14 -50.81 11.81 25.35
N ALA A 15 -50.27 11.28 26.45
CA ALA A 15 -49.01 10.56 26.47
C ALA A 15 -49.11 9.15 25.86
N GLU A 16 -50.23 8.44 26.09
CA GLU A 16 -50.46 7.11 25.52
C GLU A 16 -50.64 7.17 24.00
N PHE A 17 -51.25 8.25 23.49
CA PHE A 17 -51.42 8.46 22.06
C PHE A 17 -50.09 8.72 21.34
N LYS A 18 -49.20 9.52 21.95
CA LYS A 18 -47.86 9.78 21.40
C LYS A 18 -47.01 8.52 21.38
N LEU A 19 -47.05 7.71 22.44
CA LEU A 19 -46.29 6.46 22.52
C LEU A 19 -46.76 5.43 21.47
N ARG A 20 -48.08 5.27 21.29
CA ARG A 20 -48.64 4.42 20.24
C ARG A 20 -48.23 4.87 18.84
N LEU A 21 -48.21 6.18 18.59
CA LEU A 21 -47.81 6.74 17.29
C LEU A 21 -46.33 6.47 16.98
N HIS A 22 -45.45 6.60 17.97
CA HIS A 22 -44.02 6.30 17.80
C HIS A 22 -43.76 4.79 17.58
N LEU A 23 -44.45 3.92 18.31
CA LEU A 23 -44.37 2.47 18.12
C LEU A 23 -44.87 2.05 16.73
N SER A 24 -45.96 2.65 16.24
CA SER A 24 -46.45 2.38 14.88
C SER A 24 -45.47 2.83 13.79
N ARG A 25 -44.78 3.95 13.98
CA ARG A 25 -43.76 4.43 13.03
C ARG A 25 -42.50 3.55 13.01
N ALA A 26 -42.07 3.07 14.17
CA ALA A 26 -40.94 2.14 14.28
C ALA A 26 -41.27 0.78 13.64
N ALA A 27 -42.48 0.27 13.83
CA ALA A 27 -42.95 -0.96 13.18
C ALA A 27 -42.99 -0.83 11.66
N ILE A 28 -43.51 0.28 11.13
CA ILE A 28 -43.51 0.55 9.68
C ILE A 28 -42.09 0.61 9.12
N PHE A 29 -41.16 1.28 9.82
CA PHE A 29 -39.75 1.34 9.39
C PHE A 29 -39.09 -0.05 9.35
N LEU A 30 -39.34 -0.88 10.36
CA LEU A 30 -38.82 -2.25 10.40
C LEU A 30 -39.41 -3.11 9.28
N CYS A 31 -40.70 -2.98 8.99
CA CYS A 31 -41.35 -3.69 7.88
C CYS A 31 -40.80 -3.25 6.51
N LEU A 32 -40.58 -1.95 6.30
CA LEU A 32 -40.01 -1.44 5.04
C LEU A 32 -38.55 -1.88 4.86
N PHE A 33 -37.76 -1.86 5.93
CA PHE A 33 -36.37 -2.31 5.89
C PHE A 33 -36.26 -3.81 5.61
N SER A 34 -37.09 -4.64 6.26
CA SER A 34 -37.12 -6.08 6.02
C SER A 34 -37.65 -6.45 4.64
N ALA A 35 -38.66 -5.75 4.13
CA ALA A 35 -39.13 -5.91 2.75
C ALA A 35 -38.03 -5.54 1.73
N GLY A 36 -37.32 -4.43 1.94
CA GLY A 36 -36.18 -4.04 1.10
C GLY A 36 -35.04 -5.07 1.11
N TYR A 37 -34.74 -5.63 2.29
CA TYR A 37 -33.73 -6.69 2.42
C TYR A 37 -34.13 -7.97 1.67
N MET A 38 -35.41 -8.39 1.78
CA MET A 38 -35.92 -9.57 1.07
C MET A 38 -35.93 -9.37 -0.45
N ILE A 39 -36.28 -8.18 -0.94
CA ILE A 39 -36.21 -7.86 -2.37
C ILE A 39 -34.76 -7.88 -2.85
N GLY A 40 -33.82 -7.31 -2.08
CA GLY A 40 -32.39 -7.35 -2.40
C GLY A 40 -31.86 -8.79 -2.50
N TYR A 41 -32.26 -9.66 -1.56
CA TYR A 41 -31.88 -11.07 -1.54
C TYR A 41 -32.47 -11.87 -2.70
N LEU A 42 -33.74 -11.62 -3.07
CA LEU A 42 -34.39 -12.26 -4.22
C LEU A 42 -33.88 -11.73 -5.57
N SER A 43 -33.35 -10.50 -5.59
CA SER A 43 -32.75 -9.89 -6.79
C SER A 43 -31.31 -10.35 -7.02
N SER A 44 -30.62 -10.86 -5.98
CA SER A 44 -29.30 -11.46 -6.10
C SER A 44 -29.39 -12.92 -6.55
N VAL A 45 -29.80 -13.13 -7.81
CA VAL A 45 -29.58 -14.42 -8.48
C VAL A 45 -28.11 -14.50 -8.86
N PRO A 46 -27.34 -15.52 -8.42
CA PRO A 46 -26.02 -15.74 -8.98
C PRO A 46 -26.21 -16.21 -10.43
N GLN A 47 -25.73 -15.43 -11.39
CA GLN A 47 -25.59 -15.88 -12.78
C GLN A 47 -24.55 -17.00 -12.83
N PHE A 48 -24.99 -18.25 -12.61
CA PHE A 48 -24.31 -19.43 -13.11
C PHE A 48 -24.56 -19.49 -14.62
N ASN A 49 -23.68 -18.89 -15.41
CA ASN A 49 -23.61 -19.16 -16.84
C ASN A 49 -22.64 -20.34 -17.07
N LEU A 50 -23.22 -21.52 -17.21
CA LEU A 50 -22.61 -22.59 -18.00
C LEU A 50 -22.74 -22.23 -19.47
N GLN A 51 -21.72 -22.59 -20.26
CA GLN A 51 -21.62 -22.50 -21.73
C GLN A 51 -21.31 -21.12 -22.31
N ASN A 52 -20.03 -20.90 -22.58
CA ASN A 52 -19.64 -20.46 -23.92
C ASN A 52 -18.35 -21.18 -24.34
N GLN A 53 -18.54 -22.15 -25.23
CA GLN A 53 -17.49 -22.73 -26.05
C GLN A 53 -16.99 -21.64 -27.00
N PHE A 54 -15.75 -21.17 -26.80
CA PHE A 54 -15.01 -20.49 -27.87
C PHE A 54 -13.84 -21.38 -28.27
N HIS A 55 -14.07 -22.13 -29.35
CA HIS A 55 -13.01 -22.68 -30.19
C HIS A 55 -12.30 -21.53 -30.91
N PRO A 56 -10.97 -21.41 -30.86
CA PRO A 56 -10.25 -20.76 -31.95
C PRO A 56 -10.06 -21.81 -33.05
N ASN A 57 -10.82 -21.68 -34.13
CA ASN A 57 -10.47 -22.28 -35.42
C ASN A 57 -9.18 -21.61 -35.90
N CYS A 58 -8.03 -22.25 -35.68
CA CYS A 58 -6.83 -21.94 -36.44
C CYS A 58 -7.06 -22.38 -37.88
N THR A 59 -7.44 -21.43 -38.74
CA THR A 59 -7.29 -21.55 -40.19
C THR A 59 -5.82 -21.79 -40.49
N ALA A 60 -5.50 -23.00 -40.95
CA ALA A 60 -4.20 -23.32 -41.53
C ALA A 60 -3.98 -22.43 -42.75
N ILE A 61 -2.97 -21.54 -42.67
CA ILE A 61 -2.42 -20.89 -43.84
C ILE A 61 -1.60 -21.95 -44.58
N THR A 62 -2.15 -22.49 -45.66
CA THR A 62 -1.39 -23.25 -46.65
C THR A 62 -0.44 -22.29 -47.36
N VAL A 63 0.84 -22.35 -47.01
CA VAL A 63 1.92 -21.74 -47.81
C VAL A 63 2.19 -22.68 -48.99
N ALA A 64 1.95 -22.18 -50.20
CA ALA A 64 2.29 -22.86 -51.44
C ALA A 64 3.82 -22.97 -51.58
N ASN A 65 4.29 -24.14 -51.99
CA ASN A 65 5.68 -24.43 -52.32
C ASN A 65 6.19 -23.47 -53.41
N SER A 66 7.29 -22.78 -53.13
CA SER A 66 8.19 -22.30 -54.18
C SER A 66 9.62 -22.76 -53.86
N ASP A 67 10.16 -23.54 -54.79
CA ASP A 67 11.50 -24.11 -54.78
C ASP A 67 12.59 -23.05 -54.65
N THR A 68 13.31 -23.04 -53.52
CA THR A 68 14.70 -22.59 -53.47
C THR A 68 15.45 -23.33 -52.37
N ASN A 69 16.60 -23.89 -52.73
CA ASN A 69 17.51 -24.73 -51.93
C ASN A 69 17.68 -24.28 -50.45
N PRO A 70 17.55 -25.17 -49.46
CA PRO A 70 17.81 -24.83 -48.08
C PRO A 70 19.32 -24.80 -47.81
N LEU A 71 19.79 -23.67 -47.26
CA LEU A 71 21.04 -23.58 -46.50
C LEU A 71 20.93 -24.48 -45.25
N PRO A 72 22.04 -25.07 -44.74
CA PRO A 72 21.99 -25.97 -43.60
C PRO A 72 21.65 -25.18 -42.34
N ILE A 73 20.38 -25.21 -41.94
CA ILE A 73 19.94 -24.75 -40.63
C ILE A 73 20.42 -25.80 -39.63
N LYS A 74 21.37 -25.42 -38.78
CA LYS A 74 21.67 -26.18 -37.55
C LYS A 74 20.37 -26.31 -36.77
N GLU A 75 19.90 -27.53 -36.57
CA GLU A 75 18.84 -27.84 -35.61
C GLU A 75 19.28 -27.33 -34.24
N HIS A 76 18.84 -26.13 -33.87
CA HIS A 76 18.79 -25.76 -32.48
C HIS A 76 17.64 -26.56 -31.88
N GLU A 77 18.00 -27.58 -31.09
CA GLU A 77 17.07 -28.31 -30.23
C GLU A 77 16.12 -27.30 -29.57
N LEU A 78 14.85 -27.38 -29.96
CA LEU A 78 13.78 -26.63 -29.34
C LEU A 78 13.67 -27.15 -27.91
N GLN A 79 14.23 -26.41 -26.94
CA GLN A 79 14.12 -26.72 -25.53
C GLN A 79 12.64 -26.77 -25.14
N THR A 80 12.08 -27.97 -25.07
CA THR A 80 10.71 -28.27 -24.63
C THR A 80 10.61 -28.36 -23.10
N GLY A 81 11.40 -27.55 -22.40
CA GLY A 81 11.27 -27.37 -20.96
C GLY A 81 10.23 -26.29 -20.63
N PRO A 82 9.50 -26.38 -19.50
CA PRO A 82 8.75 -25.23 -19.02
C PRO A 82 9.71 -24.02 -18.87
N PRO A 83 9.24 -22.78 -19.10
CA PRO A 83 10.08 -21.59 -18.96
C PRO A 83 10.74 -21.61 -17.58
N PRO A 84 12.02 -21.20 -17.44
CA PRO A 84 12.78 -21.38 -16.21
C PRO A 84 11.95 -20.89 -15.02
N HIS A 85 11.45 -21.87 -14.25
CA HIS A 85 10.59 -21.62 -13.10
C HIS A 85 11.44 -21.00 -12.01
N ASP A 86 11.61 -19.69 -12.10
CA ASP A 86 12.24 -18.93 -11.04
C ASP A 86 11.65 -17.53 -10.87
N LEU A 87 10.33 -17.42 -11.02
CA LEU A 87 9.57 -16.23 -10.58
C LEU A 87 9.55 -16.08 -9.03
N LEU A 88 10.25 -16.97 -8.33
CA LEU A 88 10.35 -17.03 -6.87
C LEU A 88 11.76 -16.73 -6.33
N GLN A 89 12.86 -16.95 -7.07
CA GLN A 89 14.19 -16.52 -6.63
C GLN A 89 14.49 -15.14 -7.20
N PHE A 90 14.41 -14.17 -6.29
CA PHE A 90 15.07 -12.88 -6.45
C PHE A 90 16.57 -13.11 -6.21
N LYS A 91 17.30 -13.59 -7.22
CA LYS A 91 18.75 -13.83 -7.11
C LYS A 91 19.51 -12.51 -7.01
N LYS A 92 19.91 -12.16 -5.78
CA LYS A 92 21.18 -11.50 -5.42
C LYS A 92 21.48 -11.90 -3.97
N ARG A 93 22.68 -12.44 -3.70
CA ARG A 93 23.18 -12.48 -2.32
C ARG A 93 23.43 -11.03 -1.94
N CYS A 94 22.69 -10.51 -0.95
CA CYS A 94 22.93 -9.16 -0.46
C CYS A 94 24.35 -9.02 0.07
N GLY A 95 24.88 -7.80 0.00
CA GLY A 95 26.16 -7.42 0.59
C GLY A 95 26.16 -7.65 2.11
N LYS A 96 27.36 -7.65 2.71
CA LYS A 96 27.46 -7.76 4.17
C LYS A 96 26.79 -6.55 4.83
N PRO A 97 25.99 -6.73 5.90
CA PRO A 97 25.36 -5.61 6.58
C PRO A 97 26.39 -4.58 7.04
N ILE A 98 26.17 -3.31 6.69
CA ILE A 98 27.00 -2.21 7.17
C ILE A 98 26.48 -1.68 8.53
N PRO A 99 27.34 -1.04 9.35
CA PRO A 99 26.91 -0.38 10.58
C PRO A 99 25.91 0.75 10.30
N LYS A 100 24.94 0.94 11.20
CA LYS A 100 23.93 2.00 11.09
C LYS A 100 24.54 3.40 10.87
N SER A 101 25.65 3.68 11.53
CA SER A 101 26.38 4.96 11.42
C SER A 101 26.92 5.25 10.02
N GLU A 102 27.08 4.24 9.18
CA GLU A 102 27.62 4.38 7.82
C GLU A 102 26.52 4.43 6.75
N ILE A 103 25.27 4.14 7.11
CA ILE A 103 24.15 4.06 6.15
C ILE A 103 23.91 5.41 5.48
N LEU A 104 23.81 6.50 6.24
CA LEU A 104 23.53 7.82 5.68
C LEU A 104 24.63 8.26 4.71
N ASN A 105 25.90 8.14 5.11
CA ASN A 105 27.04 8.48 4.26
C ASN A 105 27.08 7.63 2.98
N THR A 106 26.73 6.34 3.09
CA THR A 106 26.66 5.43 1.94
C THR A 106 25.55 5.83 0.97
N LEU A 107 24.37 6.21 1.47
CA LEU A 107 23.27 6.72 0.65
C LEU A 107 23.66 8.01 -0.07
N ILE A 108 24.26 8.96 0.65
CA ILE A 108 24.70 10.24 0.09
C ILE A 108 25.77 10.04 -1.00
N ALA A 109 26.76 9.19 -0.75
CA ALA A 109 27.80 8.90 -1.72
C ALA A 109 27.25 8.21 -2.98
N ASN A 110 26.36 7.23 -2.81
CA ASN A 110 25.90 6.39 -3.92
C ASN A 110 24.72 6.99 -4.71
N MET A 111 23.96 7.91 -4.12
CA MET A 111 22.74 8.46 -4.75
C MET A 111 22.77 9.96 -4.99
N PHE A 112 23.56 10.71 -4.21
CA PHE A 112 23.53 12.17 -4.20
C PHE A 112 24.90 12.81 -4.44
N GLU A 113 25.85 12.05 -5.01
CA GLU A 113 27.18 12.54 -5.39
C GLU A 113 27.94 13.21 -4.22
N GLY A 114 27.66 12.79 -2.97
CA GLY A 114 28.31 13.37 -1.79
C GLY A 114 27.60 14.60 -1.20
N ILE A 115 26.50 15.07 -1.80
CA ILE A 115 25.75 16.25 -1.36
C ILE A 115 24.50 15.81 -0.60
N GLU A 116 24.22 16.42 0.55
CA GLU A 116 23.00 16.13 1.32
C GLU A 116 21.74 16.51 0.50
N PRO A 117 20.71 15.66 0.41
CA PRO A 117 19.58 15.89 -0.50
C PRO A 117 18.81 17.18 -0.18
N TYR A 118 18.85 17.66 1.06
CA TYR A 118 18.16 18.88 1.49
C TYR A 118 19.04 20.14 1.45
N GLU A 119 20.33 20.00 1.15
CA GLU A 119 21.26 21.13 1.08
C GLU A 119 20.86 22.06 -0.06
N GLY A 120 20.70 23.36 0.24
CA GLY A 120 20.27 24.36 -0.74
C GLY A 120 18.83 24.19 -1.29
N PHE A 121 18.07 23.20 -0.85
CA PHE A 121 16.69 22.96 -1.27
C PHE A 121 15.67 23.79 -0.44
N PRO A 122 14.57 24.30 -1.01
CA PRO A 122 14.29 24.40 -2.44
C PRO A 122 15.06 25.57 -3.06
N SER A 123 15.30 25.50 -4.38
CA SER A 123 15.66 26.70 -5.14
C SER A 123 14.45 27.62 -5.27
N ALA A 124 14.67 28.91 -5.54
CA ALA A 124 13.58 29.88 -5.72
C ALA A 124 12.61 29.48 -6.85
N GLU A 125 13.12 28.83 -7.90
CA GLU A 125 12.28 28.28 -8.97
C GLU A 125 11.39 27.15 -8.43
N VAL A 126 11.97 26.15 -7.76
CA VAL A 126 11.20 25.03 -7.20
C VAL A 126 10.17 25.51 -6.19
N GLU A 127 10.54 26.46 -5.33
CA GLU A 127 9.64 27.06 -4.34
C GLU A 127 8.40 27.69 -4.99
N SER A 128 8.54 28.28 -6.18
CA SER A 128 7.42 28.86 -6.93
C SER A 128 6.49 27.82 -7.58
N LEU A 129 6.94 26.56 -7.70
CA LEU A 129 6.23 25.49 -8.39
C LEU A 129 5.50 24.54 -7.44
N ILE A 130 5.99 24.39 -6.20
CA ILE A 130 5.40 23.50 -5.19
C ILE A 130 4.32 24.19 -4.36
N HIS A 131 3.47 23.42 -3.70
CA HIS A 131 2.53 23.94 -2.72
C HIS A 131 3.26 24.28 -1.42
N LYS A 132 2.68 25.20 -0.64
CA LYS A 132 3.09 25.41 0.74
C LYS A 132 3.07 24.07 1.48
N PRO A 133 4.14 23.72 2.21
CA PRO A 133 4.16 22.50 3.02
C PRO A 133 2.95 22.43 3.93
N ALA A 134 2.29 21.27 3.96
CA ALA A 134 1.17 21.03 4.84
C ALA A 134 1.68 20.33 6.11
N ASP A 135 1.16 20.73 7.28
CA ASP A 135 1.45 20.03 8.55
C ASP A 135 1.03 18.56 8.49
N HIS A 136 -0.01 18.26 7.71
CA HIS A 136 -0.54 16.93 7.47
C HIS A 136 -0.66 16.70 5.96
N PRO A 137 0.43 16.28 5.29
CA PRO A 137 0.38 16.02 3.86
C PRO A 137 -0.54 14.83 3.57
N ARG A 138 -1.00 14.75 2.32
CA ARG A 138 -1.92 13.71 1.90
C ARG A 138 -1.29 12.32 2.03
N GLY A 139 -2.00 11.41 2.69
CA GLY A 139 -1.70 9.98 2.77
C GLY A 139 -2.95 9.17 3.13
N TRP A 140 -2.86 7.85 3.04
CA TRP A 140 -3.95 6.92 3.37
C TRP A 140 -3.44 5.93 4.41
N GLY A 141 -4.22 5.69 5.47
CA GLY A 141 -3.79 4.80 6.56
C GLY A 141 -2.58 5.30 7.36
N SER A 142 -1.94 6.39 6.96
CA SER A 142 -0.60 6.86 7.39
C SER A 142 -0.44 7.22 8.87
N THR A 143 -1.51 7.18 9.67
CA THR A 143 -1.51 7.48 11.11
C THR A 143 -2.17 6.37 11.94
N GLY A 144 -2.34 5.18 11.35
CA GLY A 144 -2.94 4.04 12.04
C GLY A 144 -2.14 3.60 13.27
N ALA A 145 -2.81 3.04 14.27
CA ALA A 145 -2.16 2.59 15.51
C ALA A 145 -1.04 1.53 15.27
N VAL A 146 -1.10 0.81 14.14
CA VAL A 146 -0.07 -0.17 13.74
C VAL A 146 1.35 0.43 13.76
N PHE A 147 1.53 1.69 13.35
CA PHE A 147 2.84 2.32 13.30
C PHE A 147 3.44 2.45 14.70
N ARG A 148 2.65 2.96 15.65
CA ARG A 148 3.06 3.07 17.05
C ARG A 148 3.35 1.71 17.65
N ASP A 149 2.44 0.75 17.51
CA ASP A 149 2.58 -0.59 18.10
C ASP A 149 3.84 -1.31 17.58
N LEU A 150 4.13 -1.17 16.28
CA LEU A 150 5.31 -1.78 15.66
C LEU A 150 6.61 -1.05 16.03
N ILE A 151 6.64 0.29 16.02
CA ILE A 151 7.82 1.05 16.41
C ILE A 151 8.15 0.81 17.90
N GLU A 152 7.13 0.74 18.75
CA GLU A 152 7.29 0.49 20.18
C GLU A 152 7.84 -0.92 20.46
N SER A 153 7.34 -1.93 19.75
CA SER A 153 7.79 -3.33 19.92
C SER A 153 9.12 -3.64 19.25
N VAL A 154 9.36 -3.15 18.03
CA VAL A 154 10.58 -3.42 17.25
C VAL A 154 11.73 -2.51 17.67
N ARG A 155 11.45 -1.28 18.11
CA ARG A 155 12.43 -0.22 18.39
C ARG A 155 13.45 -0.04 17.25
N PRO A 156 12.99 0.23 16.01
CA PRO A 156 13.83 0.16 14.81
C PRO A 156 14.93 1.23 14.78
N GLY A 157 16.14 0.85 14.39
CA GLY A 157 17.21 1.78 14.05
C GLY A 157 17.10 2.30 12.62
N VAL A 158 16.56 1.48 11.71
CA VAL A 158 16.27 1.82 10.31
C VAL A 158 14.87 1.37 9.94
N ILE A 159 14.07 2.29 9.43
CA ILE A 159 12.76 2.03 8.82
C ILE A 159 12.90 2.23 7.30
N ILE A 160 12.33 1.32 6.51
CA ILE A 160 12.23 1.47 5.05
C ILE A 160 10.76 1.51 4.68
N GLU A 161 10.33 2.58 4.01
CA GLU A 161 8.96 2.79 3.55
C GLU A 161 8.93 2.66 2.03
N LEU A 162 8.10 1.78 1.48
CA LEU A 162 7.87 1.66 0.05
C LEU A 162 6.55 2.31 -0.32
N GLY A 163 6.58 3.35 -1.14
CA GLY A 163 5.40 4.16 -1.48
C GLY A 163 5.24 5.33 -0.51
N SER A 164 6.08 6.34 -0.65
CA SER A 164 6.14 7.47 0.28
C SER A 164 5.23 8.64 -0.10
N PHE A 165 4.88 8.77 -1.39
CA PHE A 165 4.05 9.84 -1.93
C PHE A 165 4.46 11.24 -1.42
N LEU A 166 3.64 11.89 -0.57
CA LEU A 166 3.92 13.21 0.01
C LEU A 166 4.52 13.16 1.43
N GLY A 167 4.80 11.97 1.96
CA GLY A 167 5.53 11.75 3.21
C GLY A 167 4.68 11.67 4.47
N ALA A 168 3.36 11.44 4.36
CA ALA A 168 2.47 11.43 5.51
C ALA A 168 2.83 10.36 6.55
N SER A 169 3.10 9.13 6.11
CA SER A 169 3.48 8.00 6.98
C SER A 169 4.91 8.16 7.49
N ALA A 170 5.86 8.57 6.64
CA ALA A 170 7.23 8.91 7.05
C ALA A 170 7.27 9.96 8.18
N LEU A 171 6.54 11.07 8.04
CA LEU A 171 6.44 12.11 9.07
C LEU A 171 5.76 11.60 10.35
N HIS A 172 4.73 10.77 10.21
CA HIS A 172 4.10 10.14 11.36
C HIS A 172 5.09 9.22 12.11
N MET A 173 5.83 8.37 11.40
CA MET A 173 6.86 7.50 11.97
C MET A 173 7.99 8.31 12.62
N ALA A 174 8.37 9.45 12.03
CA ALA A 174 9.34 10.36 12.62
C ALA A 174 8.86 10.96 13.96
N GLY A 175 7.58 11.37 14.03
CA GLY A 175 6.97 11.83 15.28
C GLY A 175 6.83 10.73 16.34
N VAL A 176 6.43 9.52 15.93
CA VAL A 176 6.32 8.36 16.83
C VAL A 176 7.69 7.97 17.40
N THR A 177 8.72 7.87 16.56
CA THR A 177 10.08 7.57 17.01
C THR A 177 10.62 8.63 17.95
N HIS A 178 10.35 9.92 17.68
CA HIS A 178 10.73 11.00 18.60
C HIS A 178 10.10 10.82 19.99
N ASN A 179 8.79 10.58 20.03
CA ASN A 179 8.03 10.35 21.27
C ASN A 179 8.50 9.13 22.08
N LEU A 180 9.16 8.16 21.44
CA LEU A 180 9.68 6.94 22.05
C LEU A 180 11.20 7.00 22.34
N SER A 181 11.79 8.20 22.27
CA SER A 181 13.23 8.45 22.45
C SER A 181 14.10 7.65 21.47
N LEU A 182 13.59 7.44 20.25
CA LEU A 182 14.27 6.80 19.12
C LEU A 182 14.69 7.85 18.08
N SER A 183 15.11 9.04 18.51
CA SER A 183 15.46 10.17 17.62
C SER A 183 16.62 9.87 16.65
N SER A 184 17.36 8.78 16.85
CA SER A 184 18.40 8.34 15.91
C SER A 184 17.89 7.41 14.81
N THR A 185 16.60 7.06 14.78
CA THR A 185 16.02 6.21 13.74
C THR A 185 16.10 6.90 12.37
N LEU A 186 16.64 6.19 11.39
CA LEU A 186 16.68 6.61 10.00
C LEU A 186 15.45 6.07 9.27
N ILE A 187 14.78 6.89 8.46
CA ILE A 187 13.61 6.51 7.67
C ILE A 187 13.99 6.69 6.19
N LEU A 188 14.01 5.59 5.44
CA LEU A 188 14.29 5.59 4.01
C LEU A 188 12.97 5.55 3.24
N SER A 189 12.62 6.65 2.61
CA SER A 189 11.35 6.82 1.88
C SER A 189 11.54 6.51 0.40
N VAL A 190 11.19 5.29 0.00
CA VAL A 190 11.39 4.74 -1.35
C VAL A 190 10.14 4.98 -2.20
N ASP A 191 10.29 5.80 -3.22
CA ASP A 191 9.25 6.08 -4.20
C ASP A 191 9.92 6.54 -5.51
N ASP A 192 9.32 6.31 -6.67
CA ASP A 192 9.81 6.95 -7.89
C ASP A 192 9.41 8.44 -7.97
N PHE A 193 8.51 8.87 -7.08
CA PHE A 193 7.94 10.20 -6.97
C PHE A 193 7.33 10.71 -8.28
N ARG A 194 6.83 9.79 -9.10
CA ARG A 194 6.10 10.12 -10.35
C ARG A 194 4.60 9.92 -10.22
N GLY A 195 4.17 9.20 -9.18
CA GLY A 195 2.80 8.77 -9.01
C GLY A 195 2.39 7.73 -10.06
N TRP A 196 1.09 7.43 -10.15
CA TRP A 196 0.57 6.44 -11.09
C TRP A 196 -0.26 7.09 -12.20
N PRO A 197 -0.45 6.44 -13.36
CA PRO A 197 -1.26 7.00 -14.43
C PRO A 197 -2.64 7.48 -13.94
N ASN A 198 -3.02 8.70 -14.35
CA ASN A 198 -4.31 9.34 -14.04
C ASN A 198 -4.57 9.69 -12.56
N PHE A 199 -3.61 9.55 -11.64
CA PHE A 199 -3.82 9.91 -10.23
C PHE A 199 -4.31 11.35 -10.04
N ARG A 200 -3.85 12.27 -10.89
CA ARG A 200 -4.23 13.69 -10.85
C ARG A 200 -5.71 13.97 -11.08
N LEU A 201 -6.45 13.06 -11.72
CA LEU A 201 -7.90 13.21 -11.88
C LEU A 201 -8.61 13.24 -10.52
N ARG A 202 -8.02 12.59 -9.51
CA ARG A 202 -8.58 12.50 -8.15
C ARG A 202 -7.89 13.43 -7.16
N PHE A 203 -6.60 13.70 -7.35
CA PHE A 203 -5.76 14.37 -6.34
C PHE A 203 -5.19 15.72 -6.77
N ARG A 204 -5.74 16.36 -7.83
CA ARG A 204 -5.21 17.63 -8.37
C ARG A 204 -4.95 18.74 -7.35
N ARG A 205 -5.65 18.73 -6.21
CA ARG A 205 -5.52 19.76 -5.15
C ARG A 205 -4.41 19.44 -4.16
N ASP A 206 -4.08 18.17 -3.98
CA ASP A 206 -3.12 17.70 -2.98
C ASP A 206 -1.66 17.84 -3.46
N VAL A 207 -1.45 17.96 -4.77
CA VAL A 207 -0.14 17.84 -5.43
C VAL A 207 0.13 18.98 -6.40
N PRO A 208 1.38 19.41 -6.60
CA PRO A 208 1.72 20.45 -7.57
C PRO A 208 1.30 20.10 -9.00
N GLN A 209 1.15 21.14 -9.82
CA GLN A 209 0.91 20.96 -11.26
C GLN A 209 2.16 20.41 -11.94
N ASN A 210 1.96 19.49 -12.89
CA ASN A 210 3.06 19.00 -13.72
C ASN A 210 3.80 20.14 -14.43
N ARG A 211 5.12 20.03 -14.51
CA ARG A 211 5.98 20.92 -15.29
C ARG A 211 6.94 20.09 -16.11
N HIS A 212 6.95 20.28 -17.44
CA HIS A 212 7.88 19.59 -18.34
C HIS A 212 8.01 18.06 -18.12
N ALA A 213 6.88 17.38 -17.91
CA ALA A 213 6.79 15.95 -17.58
C ALA A 213 7.32 15.52 -16.20
N ASP A 214 7.68 16.47 -15.33
CA ASP A 214 7.92 16.25 -13.90
C ASP A 214 6.61 16.31 -13.12
N ALA A 215 6.43 15.37 -12.19
CA ALA A 215 5.30 15.28 -11.29
C ALA A 215 5.46 16.17 -10.04
N LEU A 216 6.67 16.66 -9.78
CA LEU A 216 7.03 17.50 -8.64
C LEU A 216 6.72 16.88 -7.26
N LEU A 217 6.47 15.55 -7.18
CA LEU A 217 6.14 14.90 -5.92
C LEU A 217 7.36 14.79 -5.02
N LEU A 218 8.56 14.56 -5.57
CA LEU A 218 9.80 14.50 -4.80
C LEU A 218 10.05 15.84 -4.12
N GLN A 219 9.94 16.92 -4.89
CA GLN A 219 10.13 18.28 -4.40
C GLN A 219 9.06 18.62 -3.34
N GLN A 220 7.80 18.24 -3.57
CA GLN A 220 6.75 18.44 -2.57
C GLN A 220 7.01 17.63 -1.29
N PHE A 221 7.40 16.36 -1.42
CA PHE A 221 7.77 15.48 -0.31
C PHE A 221 8.91 16.10 0.51
N MET A 222 9.99 16.50 -0.17
CA MET A 222 11.16 17.10 0.49
C MET A 222 10.81 18.41 1.18
N ALA A 223 9.92 19.22 0.61
CA ALA A 223 9.45 20.44 1.25
C ALA A 223 8.62 20.16 2.51
N ASN A 224 7.78 19.13 2.50
CA ASN A 224 7.03 18.69 3.69
C ASN A 224 8.00 18.20 4.78
N VAL A 225 8.97 17.36 4.43
CA VAL A 225 9.99 16.87 5.37
C VAL A 225 10.83 18.00 5.97
N LYS A 226 11.28 18.94 5.12
CA LYS A 226 12.07 20.08 5.56
C LYS A 226 11.28 20.99 6.49
N ALA A 227 10.02 21.27 6.16
CA ALA A 227 9.14 22.09 7.01
C ALA A 227 8.89 21.44 8.39
N ALA A 228 8.84 20.10 8.46
CA ALA A 228 8.72 19.37 9.71
C ALA A 228 10.03 19.28 10.53
N GLY A 229 11.16 19.75 9.99
CA GLY A 229 12.47 19.66 10.66
C GLY A 229 13.10 18.26 10.61
N GLU A 230 12.67 17.41 9.68
CA GLU A 230 13.04 15.98 9.65
C GLU A 230 14.08 15.63 8.57
N SER A 231 14.70 16.64 7.94
CA SER A 231 15.67 16.49 6.85
C SER A 231 16.89 15.63 7.16
N GLN A 232 17.22 15.42 8.43
CA GLN A 232 18.37 14.61 8.84
C GLN A 232 18.02 13.14 9.11
N ARG A 233 16.73 12.79 9.10
CA ARG A 233 16.24 11.45 9.47
C ARG A 233 15.41 10.80 8.36
N ILE A 234 14.65 11.59 7.61
CA ILE A 234 13.86 11.09 6.48
C ILE A 234 14.64 11.35 5.19
N ILE A 235 15.18 10.28 4.60
CA ILE A 235 16.00 10.34 3.40
C ILE A 235 15.15 9.89 2.20
N PRO A 236 14.95 10.75 1.18
CA PRO A 236 14.25 10.34 -0.03
C PRO A 236 15.10 9.30 -0.77
N VAL A 237 14.47 8.27 -1.32
CA VAL A 237 15.10 7.29 -2.21
C VAL A 237 14.32 7.32 -3.53
N PRO A 238 14.67 8.23 -4.46
CA PRO A 238 13.84 8.59 -5.61
C PRO A 238 13.97 7.59 -6.77
N PHE A 239 13.70 6.32 -6.49
CA PHE A 239 13.78 5.22 -7.43
C PHE A 239 12.59 4.28 -7.24
N SER A 240 12.24 3.53 -8.30
CA SER A 240 11.27 2.45 -8.18
C SER A 240 11.67 1.48 -7.05
N THR A 241 10.68 0.91 -6.36
CA THR A 241 10.89 -0.06 -5.28
C THR A 241 11.83 -1.19 -5.69
N GLY A 242 11.68 -1.70 -6.92
CA GLY A 242 12.54 -2.74 -7.49
C GLY A 242 14.01 -2.34 -7.54
N SER A 243 14.33 -1.20 -8.14
CA SER A 243 15.72 -0.71 -8.25
C SER A 243 16.31 -0.36 -6.89
N ALA A 244 15.54 0.34 -6.05
CA ALA A 244 15.98 0.76 -4.73
C ALA A 244 16.31 -0.43 -3.82
N LEU A 245 15.40 -1.40 -3.69
CA LEU A 245 15.60 -2.56 -2.82
C LEU A 245 16.78 -3.42 -3.27
N ILE A 246 17.01 -3.54 -4.59
CA ILE A 246 18.17 -4.22 -5.13
C ILE A 246 19.46 -3.48 -4.75
N ALA A 247 19.50 -2.16 -4.91
CA ALA A 247 20.66 -1.36 -4.56
C ALA A 247 20.96 -1.42 -3.05
N LEU A 248 19.94 -1.27 -2.19
CA LEU A 248 20.08 -1.40 -0.74
C LEU A 248 20.62 -2.78 -0.33
N CYS A 249 20.12 -3.85 -0.96
CA CYS A 249 20.63 -5.21 -0.78
C CYS A 249 22.12 -5.30 -1.14
N GLU A 250 22.55 -4.73 -2.28
CA GLU A 250 23.96 -4.74 -2.70
C GLU A 250 24.87 -3.93 -1.79
N TRP A 251 24.37 -2.79 -1.28
CA TRP A 251 25.10 -1.92 -0.36
C TRP A 251 25.10 -2.42 1.09
N GLY A 252 24.44 -3.53 1.38
CA GLY A 252 24.37 -4.07 2.74
C GLY A 252 23.53 -3.21 3.69
N ILE A 253 22.55 -2.48 3.17
CA ILE A 253 21.61 -1.67 3.95
C ILE A 253 20.35 -2.50 4.21
N TYR A 254 20.01 -2.66 5.49
CA TYR A 254 18.90 -3.49 5.94
C TYR A 254 18.00 -2.74 6.90
N GLY A 255 16.69 -2.95 6.78
CA GLY A 255 15.67 -2.39 7.68
C GLY A 255 15.35 -3.29 8.87
N ASP A 256 15.02 -2.67 10.00
CA ASP A 256 14.45 -3.34 11.18
C ASP A 256 12.92 -3.45 11.07
N LEU A 257 12.32 -2.43 10.46
CA LEU A 257 10.89 -2.33 10.18
C LEU A 257 10.74 -1.88 8.72
N ILE A 258 9.97 -2.62 7.93
CA ILE A 258 9.74 -2.28 6.51
C ILE A 258 8.24 -2.23 6.23
N GLU A 259 7.81 -1.11 5.65
CA GLU A 259 6.42 -0.90 5.18
C GLU A 259 6.33 -1.10 3.66
N VAL A 260 5.30 -1.81 3.22
CA VAL A 260 4.95 -1.95 1.79
C VAL A 260 3.58 -1.31 1.52
N ASP A 261 3.58 -0.13 0.90
CA ASP A 261 2.39 0.64 0.46
C ASP A 261 2.60 1.30 -0.92
N ALA A 262 3.30 0.62 -1.84
CA ALA A 262 3.61 1.16 -3.17
C ALA A 262 2.63 0.69 -4.25
N GLY A 263 2.65 -0.61 -4.57
CA GLY A 263 1.83 -1.21 -5.61
C GLY A 263 0.58 -1.90 -5.07
N HIS A 264 -0.57 -1.64 -5.68
CA HIS A 264 -1.88 -2.07 -5.16
C HIS A 264 -2.43 -3.31 -5.88
N ASP A 265 -1.67 -3.93 -6.78
CA ASP A 265 -2.03 -5.17 -7.45
C ASP A 265 -1.17 -6.36 -6.96
N PHE A 266 -1.61 -7.58 -7.28
CA PHE A 266 -0.92 -8.78 -6.84
C PHE A 266 0.57 -8.82 -7.22
N HIS A 267 0.93 -8.48 -8.46
CA HIS A 267 2.30 -8.66 -8.95
C HIS A 267 3.26 -7.64 -8.36
N SER A 268 2.83 -6.39 -8.29
CA SER A 268 3.62 -5.33 -7.67
C SER A 268 3.83 -5.61 -6.18
N ALA A 269 2.76 -5.89 -5.43
CA ALA A 269 2.86 -6.23 -4.00
C ALA A 269 3.70 -7.50 -3.77
N TRP A 270 3.51 -8.54 -4.58
CA TRP A 270 4.31 -9.76 -4.51
C TRP A 270 5.80 -9.46 -4.67
N ALA A 271 6.17 -8.68 -5.67
CA ALA A 271 7.56 -8.39 -5.98
C ALA A 271 8.21 -7.50 -4.90
N ASP A 272 7.46 -6.53 -4.35
CA ASP A 272 7.93 -5.67 -3.25
C ASP A 272 8.11 -6.45 -1.95
N ILE A 273 7.12 -7.28 -1.56
CA ILE A 273 7.19 -8.11 -0.35
C ILE A 273 8.42 -9.03 -0.39
N ASN A 274 8.69 -9.67 -1.53
CA ASN A 274 9.83 -10.58 -1.65
C ASN A 274 11.18 -9.85 -1.53
N ARG A 275 11.34 -8.70 -2.21
CA ARG A 275 12.58 -7.91 -2.15
C ARG A 275 12.78 -7.25 -0.79
N ALA A 276 11.71 -6.71 -0.19
CA ALA A 276 11.72 -6.14 1.15
C ALA A 276 12.14 -7.18 2.19
N TYR A 277 11.60 -8.40 2.12
CA TYR A 277 11.98 -9.48 3.04
C TYR A 277 13.45 -9.90 2.92
N ALA A 278 14.06 -9.77 1.73
CA ALA A 278 15.47 -10.07 1.53
C ALA A 278 16.37 -9.10 2.32
N ILE A 279 15.98 -7.83 2.42
CA ILE A 279 16.71 -6.79 3.16
C ILE A 279 16.15 -6.50 4.56
N LEU A 280 15.23 -7.33 5.04
CA LEU A 280 14.75 -7.27 6.42
C LEU A 280 15.76 -7.94 7.37
N ARG A 281 16.12 -7.29 8.46
CA ARG A 281 17.00 -7.89 9.49
C ARG A 281 16.30 -9.06 10.20
N PRO A 282 17.06 -10.09 10.66
CA PRO A 282 16.50 -11.10 11.56
C PRO A 282 15.88 -10.45 12.81
N GLY A 283 14.69 -10.90 13.19
CA GLY A 283 13.86 -10.28 14.24
C GLY A 283 13.09 -9.03 13.80
N GLY A 284 13.35 -8.49 12.61
CA GLY A 284 12.61 -7.37 12.04
C GLY A 284 11.20 -7.76 11.59
N VAL A 285 10.36 -6.75 11.37
CA VAL A 285 8.96 -6.92 10.96
C VAL A 285 8.71 -6.31 9.58
N LEU A 286 8.06 -7.07 8.71
CA LEU A 286 7.50 -6.57 7.45
C LEU A 286 6.00 -6.38 7.63
N PHE A 287 5.51 -5.20 7.31
CA PHE A 287 4.10 -4.85 7.32
C PHE A 287 3.76 -4.06 6.07
N GLY A 288 2.48 -3.81 5.84
CA GLY A 288 2.06 -2.99 4.72
C GLY A 288 0.57 -2.72 4.78
N HIS A 289 0.09 -1.92 3.84
CA HIS A 289 -1.27 -1.41 3.84
C HIS A 289 -2.15 -2.18 2.85
N ASP A 290 -3.30 -1.63 2.48
CA ASP A 290 -4.27 -2.21 1.56
C ASP A 290 -4.82 -3.59 1.94
N TYR A 291 -4.86 -3.86 3.24
CA TYR A 291 -5.53 -5.02 3.81
C TYR A 291 -6.98 -4.67 4.15
N PHE A 292 -7.95 -5.47 3.68
CA PHE A 292 -9.38 -5.18 3.82
C PHE A 292 -9.83 -3.81 3.28
N THR A 293 -9.09 -3.24 2.33
CA THR A 293 -9.50 -2.03 1.59
C THR A 293 -10.14 -2.39 0.25
N VAL A 294 -10.64 -1.40 -0.48
CA VAL A 294 -11.10 -1.63 -1.87
C VAL A 294 -9.98 -2.10 -2.80
N ALA A 295 -8.72 -1.82 -2.46
CA ALA A 295 -7.57 -2.31 -3.19
C ALA A 295 -7.26 -3.78 -2.89
N ASP A 296 -7.74 -4.34 -1.76
CA ASP A 296 -7.58 -5.76 -1.42
C ASP A 296 -8.05 -6.68 -2.57
N ASN A 297 -9.19 -6.34 -3.20
CA ASN A 297 -9.74 -7.09 -4.33
C ASN A 297 -8.79 -7.19 -5.53
N ARG A 298 -7.81 -6.28 -5.65
CA ARG A 298 -6.80 -6.28 -6.72
C ARG A 298 -5.67 -7.27 -6.47
N GLY A 299 -5.40 -7.63 -5.21
CA GLY A 299 -4.57 -8.80 -4.89
C GLY A 299 -3.52 -8.68 -3.79
N VAL A 300 -3.45 -7.57 -3.06
CA VAL A 300 -2.47 -7.39 -1.97
C VAL A 300 -2.58 -8.50 -0.92
N ARG A 301 -3.79 -8.81 -0.42
CA ARG A 301 -3.99 -9.92 0.54
C ARG A 301 -3.56 -11.26 -0.02
N ARG A 302 -3.82 -11.53 -1.31
CA ARG A 302 -3.40 -12.78 -1.95
C ARG A 302 -1.87 -12.87 -1.99
N ALA A 303 -1.18 -11.77 -2.32
CA ALA A 303 0.29 -11.73 -2.36
C ALA A 303 0.90 -11.99 -0.98
N VAL A 304 0.47 -11.26 0.06
CA VAL A 304 0.99 -11.46 1.43
C VAL A 304 0.65 -12.84 2.00
N THR A 305 -0.56 -13.36 1.74
CA THR A 305 -0.98 -14.70 2.21
C THR A 305 -0.13 -15.79 1.56
N LEU A 306 0.10 -15.70 0.25
CA LEU A 306 0.95 -16.65 -0.46
C LEU A 306 2.40 -16.56 0.05
N PHE A 307 2.92 -15.35 0.24
CA PHE A 307 4.28 -15.15 0.71
C PHE A 307 4.49 -15.73 2.11
N ALA A 308 3.58 -15.44 3.03
CA ALA A 308 3.61 -15.97 4.39
C ALA A 308 3.58 -17.50 4.40
N LYS A 309 2.72 -18.12 3.57
CA LYS A 309 2.67 -19.58 3.41
C LYS A 309 4.00 -20.15 2.91
N VAL A 310 4.62 -19.53 1.90
CA VAL A 310 5.91 -19.96 1.34
C VAL A 310 7.05 -19.83 2.35
N LYS A 311 7.01 -18.81 3.23
CA LYS A 311 8.05 -18.55 4.23
C LYS A 311 7.78 -19.16 5.61
N GLY A 312 6.65 -19.84 5.81
CA GLY A 312 6.26 -20.37 7.11
C GLY A 312 5.97 -19.28 8.16
N LEU A 313 5.49 -18.12 7.71
CA LEU A 313 5.15 -16.96 8.54
C LEU A 313 3.63 -16.88 8.75
N THR A 314 3.20 -16.15 9.78
CA THR A 314 1.79 -15.83 9.99
C THR A 314 1.50 -14.40 9.55
N VAL A 315 0.32 -14.16 8.96
CA VAL A 315 -0.20 -12.81 8.68
C VAL A 315 -1.25 -12.46 9.72
N ARG A 316 -1.16 -11.29 10.33
CA ARG A 316 -2.23 -10.72 11.16
C ARG A 316 -2.72 -9.40 10.58
N PRO A 317 -4.03 -9.15 10.51
CA PRO A 317 -4.55 -7.83 10.22
C PRO A 317 -4.33 -6.87 11.40
N HIS A 318 -4.14 -5.59 11.10
CA HIS A 318 -4.19 -4.47 12.05
C HIS A 318 -4.83 -3.27 11.36
N GLY A 319 -6.15 -3.13 11.53
CA GLY A 319 -6.93 -2.15 10.76
C GLY A 319 -6.83 -2.41 9.25
N GLN A 320 -6.38 -1.40 8.51
CA GLN A 320 -6.16 -1.48 7.05
C GLN A 320 -4.78 -2.06 6.67
N HIS A 321 -3.99 -2.47 7.66
CA HIS A 321 -2.65 -2.99 7.46
C HIS A 321 -2.59 -4.50 7.69
N TRP A 322 -1.64 -5.15 7.04
CA TRP A 322 -1.20 -6.50 7.35
C TRP A 322 0.16 -6.44 8.03
N VAL A 323 0.40 -7.39 8.93
CA VAL A 323 1.67 -7.54 9.64
C VAL A 323 2.09 -9.00 9.56
N LEU A 324 3.32 -9.25 9.10
CA LEU A 324 3.93 -10.58 9.19
C LEU A 324 4.50 -10.84 10.59
N SER A 325 4.54 -12.11 11.00
CA SER A 325 5.38 -12.51 12.14
C SER A 325 6.83 -12.09 11.90
N PRO A 326 7.59 -11.77 12.97
CA PRO A 326 8.98 -11.36 12.84
C PRO A 326 9.81 -12.35 12.02
N LYS A 327 10.76 -11.83 11.23
CA LYS A 327 11.72 -12.67 10.52
C LYS A 327 12.48 -13.54 11.54
N PRO A 328 12.59 -14.86 11.34
CA PRO A 328 13.32 -15.72 12.28
C PRO A 328 14.74 -15.22 12.52
N ARG A 329 15.20 -15.32 13.77
CA ARG A 329 16.61 -15.15 14.12
C ARG A 329 17.30 -16.48 13.77
N GLU A 330 18.29 -16.42 12.89
CA GLU A 330 19.20 -17.55 12.66
C GLU A 330 20.03 -17.85 13.92
#